data_AF-A0A3S0BYI4-F1
#
_entry.id   AF-A0A3S0BYI4-F1
#
_cell.length_a   1.000
_cell.length_b   1.000
_cell.length_c   1.000
_cell.angle_alpha   90.00
_cell.angle_beta   90.00
_cell.angle_gamma   90.00
#
_symmetry.space_group_name_H-M   'P 1'
#
loop_
_entity.id
_entity.type
_entity.pdbx_description
1 polymer ?
#
loop_
_entity_poly.entity_id
_entity_poly.type
_entity_poly.pdbx_seq_one_letter_code
_entity_poly.pdbx_strand_id
1 'polypeptide(L)'
;MFKSLDIYTQRYIQIVIIVVIAQSIYQYSHIPHSIWILITITSVYSGFHSTDVIKRANSRLYGTILGIAMVAILWHLIHWDFRLLIILTTLLVAAMVFFSQIPYQYFVIFSTSFSDITKEWSNASNFNLMYYINDRLICTLIGFALCISIEYFWFGRQNLTYLNALQIKNNILKNMERLFNIAKTGTKSNKIFQLTNTLLKDILKLNNLITDLKSEKNAQVESLEIQNINTAIQRVADKIISLNYLTSSKTNLSLIQNLTLEIENELSQISTKLS
;
A
#
# COMPACT_ATOMS: atom_id res chain seq x y z
N MET A 1 21.24 -6.21 15.63
CA MET A 1 22.27 -6.86 14.78
C MET A 1 22.14 -6.48 13.29
N PHE A 2 21.51 -5.34 12.93
CA PHE A 2 21.26 -4.95 11.54
C PHE A 2 21.29 -3.42 11.39
N LYS A 3 22.47 -2.80 11.56
CA LYS A 3 22.58 -1.33 11.63
C LYS A 3 22.86 -0.65 10.27
N SER A 4 22.82 -1.39 9.16
CA SER A 4 23.12 -0.83 7.82
C SER A 4 22.30 -1.45 6.68
N LEU A 5 21.15 -2.07 6.97
CA LEU A 5 20.29 -2.62 5.92
C LEU A 5 19.35 -1.55 5.36
N ASP A 6 19.17 -1.58 4.05
CA ASP A 6 18.16 -0.76 3.38
C ASP A 6 16.76 -1.11 3.91
N ILE A 7 15.87 -0.11 3.97
CA ILE A 7 14.52 -0.21 4.51
C ILE A 7 13.75 -1.33 3.79
N TYR A 8 13.93 -1.44 2.47
CA TYR A 8 13.29 -2.47 1.67
C TYR A 8 13.82 -3.86 2.03
N THR A 9 15.13 -4.03 2.18
CA THR A 9 15.72 -5.32 2.56
C THR A 9 15.24 -5.77 3.94
N GLN A 10 15.19 -4.85 4.90
CA GLN A 10 14.65 -5.14 6.23
C GLN A 10 13.20 -5.61 6.14
N ARG A 11 12.39 -4.97 5.30
CA ARG A 11 11.00 -5.35 5.11
C ARG A 11 10.84 -6.70 4.38
N TYR A 12 11.68 -7.01 3.40
CA TYR A 12 11.67 -8.34 2.78
C TYR A 12 12.02 -9.43 3.78
N ILE A 13 13.03 -9.23 4.63
CA ILE A 13 13.40 -10.19 5.68
C ILE A 13 12.23 -10.43 6.63
N GLN A 14 11.55 -9.36 7.07
CA GLN A 14 10.35 -9.43 7.89
C GLN A 14 9.25 -10.30 7.24
N ILE A 15 8.94 -10.06 5.97
CA ILE A 15 7.94 -10.82 5.21
C ILE A 15 8.35 -12.29 5.12
N VAL A 16 9.61 -12.58 4.79
CA VAL A 16 10.13 -13.95 4.69
C VAL A 16 9.99 -14.70 6.02
N ILE A 17 10.36 -14.08 7.14
CA ILE A 17 10.22 -14.69 8.47
C ILE A 17 8.77 -15.08 8.73
N ILE A 18 7.82 -14.20 8.42
CA ILE A 18 6.40 -14.47 8.65
C ILE A 18 5.87 -15.56 7.72
N VAL A 19 6.29 -15.58 6.46
CA VAL A 19 5.91 -16.66 5.54
C VAL A 19 6.45 -18.00 6.02
N VAL A 20 7.67 -18.05 6.58
CA VAL A 20 8.22 -19.26 7.21
C VAL A 20 7.42 -19.69 8.44
N ILE A 21 6.99 -18.75 9.29
CA ILE A 21 6.11 -19.04 10.42
C ILE A 21 4.76 -19.60 9.92
N ALA A 22 4.15 -18.96 8.93
CA ALA A 22 2.89 -19.40 8.33
C ALA A 22 3.00 -20.80 7.72
N GLN A 23 4.10 -21.08 7.01
CA GLN A 23 4.41 -22.39 6.46
C GLN A 23 4.60 -23.44 7.56
N SER A 24 5.23 -23.07 8.67
CA SER A 24 5.42 -23.96 9.83
C SER A 24 4.08 -24.30 10.48
N ILE A 25 3.20 -23.31 10.66
CA ILE A 25 1.83 -23.54 11.15
C ILE A 25 1.08 -24.47 10.20
N TYR A 26 1.17 -24.24 8.89
CA TYR A 26 0.55 -25.12 7.88
C TYR A 26 1.02 -26.58 8.03
N GLN A 27 2.32 -26.81 8.20
CA GLN A 27 2.89 -28.16 8.28
C GLN A 27 2.65 -28.87 9.62
N TYR A 28 2.66 -28.15 10.75
CA TYR A 28 2.70 -28.77 12.08
C TYR A 28 1.43 -28.63 12.92
N SER A 29 0.49 -27.73 12.56
CA SER A 29 -0.67 -27.44 13.43
C SER A 29 -1.76 -28.51 13.42
N HIS A 30 -1.71 -29.48 12.50
CA HIS A 30 -2.78 -30.46 12.25
C HIS A 30 -4.18 -29.84 12.05
N ILE A 31 -4.26 -28.53 11.82
CA ILE A 31 -5.52 -27.81 11.56
C ILE A 31 -6.02 -28.22 10.16
N PRO A 32 -7.29 -28.61 10.02
CA PRO A 32 -7.85 -28.93 8.71
C PRO A 32 -7.81 -27.70 7.80
N HIS A 33 -7.44 -27.91 6.53
CA HIS A 33 -7.34 -26.83 5.53
C HIS A 33 -6.44 -25.64 5.95
N SER A 34 -5.44 -25.88 6.79
CA SER A 34 -4.48 -24.87 7.29
C SER A 34 -3.74 -24.10 6.18
N ILE A 35 -3.78 -24.56 4.94
CA ILE A 35 -3.26 -23.84 3.76
C ILE A 35 -3.88 -22.44 3.63
N TRP A 36 -5.11 -22.25 4.10
CA TRP A 36 -5.78 -20.94 4.10
C TRP A 36 -5.08 -19.92 5.00
N ILE A 37 -4.37 -20.34 6.05
CA ILE A 37 -3.55 -19.47 6.89
C ILE A 37 -2.40 -18.92 6.04
N LEU A 38 -1.69 -19.79 5.32
CA LEU A 38 -0.58 -19.41 4.44
C LEU A 38 -1.03 -18.47 3.32
N ILE A 39 -2.13 -18.78 2.63
CA ILE A 39 -2.70 -17.94 1.56
C ILE A 39 -3.13 -16.58 2.12
N THR A 40 -3.75 -16.56 3.31
CA THR A 40 -4.15 -15.31 3.96
C THR A 40 -2.94 -14.45 4.27
N ILE A 41 -1.91 -15.00 4.91
CA ILE A 41 -0.71 -14.25 5.29
C ILE A 41 0.00 -13.72 4.04
N THR A 42 0.28 -14.57 3.06
CA THR A 42 0.96 -14.17 1.82
C THR A 42 0.21 -13.08 1.04
N SER A 43 -1.12 -13.20 0.94
CA SER A 43 -1.94 -12.21 0.21
C SER A 43 -2.10 -10.88 0.97
N VAL A 44 -2.08 -10.90 2.31
CA VAL A 44 -2.11 -9.69 3.13
C VAL A 44 -0.76 -8.97 3.08
N TYR A 45 0.35 -9.72 3.16
CA TYR A 45 1.71 -9.18 3.12
C TYR A 45 2.15 -8.65 1.75
N SER A 46 1.39 -8.90 0.70
CA SER A 46 1.61 -8.24 -0.60
C SER A 46 1.39 -6.71 -0.55
N GLY A 47 0.82 -6.17 0.53
CA GLY A 47 0.75 -4.72 0.78
C GLY A 47 2.11 -4.07 1.04
N PHE A 48 3.14 -4.86 1.33
CA PHE A 48 4.50 -4.43 1.67
C PHE A 48 4.57 -3.51 2.89
N HIS A 49 3.99 -2.32 2.92
CA HIS A 49 4.02 -1.41 4.08
C HIS A 49 3.16 -1.92 5.25
N SER A 50 3.57 -1.66 6.49
CA SER A 50 2.89 -2.14 7.70
C SER A 50 1.43 -1.68 7.80
N THR A 51 1.16 -0.42 7.48
CA THR A 51 -0.21 0.15 7.44
C THR A 51 -1.08 -0.54 6.40
N ASP A 52 -0.54 -0.81 5.21
CA ASP A 52 -1.24 -1.51 4.14
C ASP A 52 -1.50 -2.98 4.50
N VAL A 53 -0.57 -3.64 5.20
CA VAL A 53 -0.77 -4.99 5.74
C VAL A 53 -1.94 -5.00 6.73
N ILE A 54 -2.03 -4.03 7.64
CA ILE A 54 -3.15 -3.92 8.59
C ILE A 54 -4.48 -3.67 7.85
N LYS A 55 -4.51 -2.73 6.91
CA LYS A 55 -5.71 -2.42 6.09
C LYS A 55 -6.16 -3.67 5.32
N ARG A 56 -5.23 -4.38 4.68
CA ARG A 56 -5.51 -5.63 3.94
C ARG A 56 -5.95 -6.75 4.85
N ALA A 57 -5.40 -6.89 6.05
CA ALA A 57 -5.84 -7.88 7.03
C ALA A 57 -7.32 -7.68 7.38
N ASN A 58 -7.72 -6.43 7.67
CA ASN A 58 -9.12 -6.07 7.91
C ASN A 58 -10.00 -6.38 6.70
N SER A 59 -9.59 -5.92 5.50
CA SER A 59 -10.33 -6.19 4.26
C SER A 59 -10.42 -7.67 3.93
N ARG A 60 -9.44 -8.51 4.32
CA ARG A 60 -9.49 -9.96 4.17
C ARG A 60 -10.60 -10.54 5.04
N LEU A 61 -10.67 -10.14 6.30
CA LEU A 61 -11.70 -10.61 7.24
C LEU A 61 -13.11 -10.32 6.71
N TYR A 62 -13.40 -9.05 6.36
CA TYR A 62 -14.70 -8.66 5.80
C TYR A 62 -14.97 -9.34 4.45
N GLY A 63 -13.97 -9.39 3.57
CA GLY A 63 -14.09 -9.98 2.25
C GLY A 63 -14.35 -11.49 2.30
N THR A 64 -13.77 -12.20 3.27
CA THR A 64 -14.03 -13.63 3.45
C THR A 64 -15.45 -13.88 3.95
N ILE A 65 -15.94 -13.10 4.91
CA ILE A 65 -17.32 -13.21 5.40
C ILE A 65 -18.33 -12.97 4.26
N LEU A 66 -18.13 -11.89 3.50
CA LEU A 66 -18.99 -11.58 2.34
C LEU A 66 -18.84 -12.61 1.22
N GLY A 67 -17.62 -13.12 1.00
CA GLY A 67 -17.35 -14.19 0.04
C GLY A 67 -18.09 -15.48 0.39
N ILE A 68 -18.13 -15.86 1.67
CA ILE A 68 -18.89 -17.01 2.17
C ILE A 68 -20.39 -16.80 1.99
N ALA A 69 -20.91 -15.61 2.29
CA ALA A 69 -22.32 -15.28 2.04
C ALA A 69 -22.66 -15.42 0.54
N MET A 70 -21.76 -15.00 -0.34
CA MET A 70 -21.89 -15.17 -1.78
C MET A 70 -21.84 -16.65 -2.21
N VAL A 71 -21.01 -17.49 -1.56
CA VAL A 71 -21.00 -18.95 -1.79
C VAL A 71 -22.37 -19.54 -1.50
N ALA A 72 -23.03 -19.17 -0.40
CA ALA A 72 -24.34 -19.70 -0.06
C ALA A 72 -25.40 -19.40 -1.15
N ILE A 73 -25.37 -18.18 -1.72
CA ILE A 73 -26.25 -17.79 -2.83
C ILE A 73 -25.93 -18.61 -4.08
N LEU A 74 -24.65 -18.67 -4.46
CA LEU A 74 -24.22 -19.38 -5.66
C LEU A 74 -24.46 -20.88 -5.56
N TRP A 75 -24.27 -21.46 -4.38
CA TRP A 75 -24.55 -22.87 -4.10
C TRP A 75 -26.01 -23.20 -4.38
N HIS A 76 -26.95 -22.33 -3.93
CA HIS A 76 -28.37 -22.50 -4.22
C HIS A 76 -28.68 -22.44 -5.72
N LEU A 77 -28.06 -21.49 -6.44
CA LEU A 77 -28.25 -21.35 -7.89
C LEU A 77 -27.73 -22.57 -8.67
N ILE A 78 -26.56 -23.10 -8.31
CA ILE A 78 -25.94 -24.24 -8.99
C ILE A 78 -26.73 -25.54 -8.74
N HIS A 79 -27.35 -25.69 -7.56
CA HIS A 79 -28.22 -26.84 -7.28
C HIS A 79 -29.51 -26.81 -8.12
N TRP A 80 -29.95 -25.64 -8.56
CA TRP A 80 -31.08 -25.53 -9.47
C TRP A 80 -30.70 -25.96 -10.91
N ASP A 81 -29.55 -25.51 -11.41
CA ASP A 81 -29.01 -25.97 -12.69
C ASP A 81 -27.47 -26.07 -12.64
N PHE A 82 -26.96 -27.30 -12.70
CA PHE A 82 -25.52 -27.58 -12.62
C PHE A 82 -24.72 -26.93 -13.77
N ARG A 83 -25.37 -26.63 -14.91
CA ARG A 83 -24.72 -25.97 -16.06
C ARG A 83 -24.29 -24.54 -15.71
N LEU A 84 -24.95 -23.93 -14.73
CA LEU A 84 -24.57 -22.62 -14.21
C LEU A 84 -23.19 -22.64 -13.54
N LEU A 85 -22.69 -23.80 -13.09
CA LEU A 85 -21.36 -23.91 -12.50
C LEU A 85 -20.29 -23.34 -13.42
N ILE A 86 -20.23 -23.79 -14.68
CA ILE A 86 -19.21 -23.37 -15.65
C ILE A 86 -19.31 -21.86 -15.91
N ILE A 87 -20.54 -21.35 -16.07
CA ILE A 87 -20.80 -19.93 -16.33
C ILE A 87 -20.35 -19.09 -15.13
N LEU A 88 -20.76 -19.46 -13.92
CA LEU A 88 -20.46 -18.74 -12.68
C LEU A 88 -18.98 -18.80 -12.34
N THR A 89 -18.31 -19.94 -12.46
CA THR A 89 -16.86 -20.02 -12.21
C THR A 89 -16.06 -19.19 -13.20
N THR A 90 -16.47 -19.16 -14.48
CA THR A 90 -15.81 -18.31 -15.50
C THR A 90 -16.00 -16.83 -15.17
N LEU A 91 -17.22 -16.43 -14.79
CA LEU A 91 -17.52 -15.07 -14.37
C LEU A 91 -16.73 -14.66 -13.12
N LEU A 92 -16.61 -15.55 -12.13
CA LEU A 92 -15.85 -15.30 -10.90
C LEU A 92 -14.36 -15.07 -11.18
N VAL A 93 -13.75 -15.85 -12.08
CA VAL A 93 -12.35 -15.61 -12.48
C VAL A 93 -12.20 -14.26 -13.17
N ALA A 94 -13.10 -13.92 -14.11
CA ALA A 94 -13.10 -12.61 -14.76
C ALA A 94 -13.26 -11.47 -13.74
N ALA A 95 -14.15 -11.63 -12.77
CA ALA A 95 -14.34 -10.70 -11.68
C ALA A 95 -13.06 -10.57 -10.82
N MET A 96 -12.43 -11.67 -10.44
CA MET A 96 -11.17 -11.63 -9.67
C MET A 96 -10.08 -10.84 -10.40
N VAL A 97 -9.92 -11.03 -11.72
CA VAL A 97 -8.94 -10.29 -12.52
C VAL A 97 -9.31 -8.81 -12.57
N PHE A 98 -10.57 -8.48 -12.84
CA PHE A 98 -11.04 -7.09 -12.90
C PHE A 98 -10.87 -6.37 -11.55
N PHE A 99 -11.28 -7.01 -10.46
CA PHE A 99 -11.23 -6.47 -9.11
C PHE A 99 -9.84 -6.55 -8.46
N SER A 100 -8.85 -7.18 -9.10
CA SER A 100 -7.46 -7.18 -8.62
C SER A 100 -6.83 -5.77 -8.60
N GLN A 101 -7.36 -4.85 -9.41
CA GLN A 101 -6.92 -3.45 -9.51
C GLN A 101 -7.79 -2.48 -8.65
N ILE A 102 -8.81 -3.01 -7.98
CA ILE A 102 -9.82 -2.27 -7.19
C ILE A 102 -9.55 -2.57 -5.69
N PRO A 103 -10.18 -1.88 -4.71
CA PRO A 103 -10.09 -2.22 -3.28
C PRO A 103 -10.07 -3.72 -3.00
N TYR A 104 -9.01 -4.14 -2.32
CA TYR A 104 -8.63 -5.53 -2.06
C TYR A 104 -9.78 -6.41 -1.53
N GLN A 105 -10.72 -5.84 -0.77
CA GLN A 105 -11.90 -6.55 -0.26
C GLN A 105 -12.70 -7.26 -1.35
N TYR A 106 -12.89 -6.64 -2.53
CA TYR A 106 -13.68 -7.22 -3.61
C TYR A 106 -12.97 -8.43 -4.22
N PHE A 107 -11.66 -8.31 -4.43
CA PHE A 107 -10.83 -9.45 -4.82
C PHE A 107 -10.98 -10.61 -3.83
N VAL A 108 -10.99 -10.34 -2.53
CA VAL A 108 -11.15 -11.38 -1.51
C VAL A 108 -12.51 -12.05 -1.60
N ILE A 109 -13.60 -11.30 -1.80
CA ILE A 109 -14.96 -11.84 -1.96
C ILE A 109 -14.98 -12.85 -3.11
N PHE A 110 -14.61 -12.42 -4.32
CA PHE A 110 -14.67 -13.27 -5.49
C PHE A 110 -13.68 -14.43 -5.43
N SER A 111 -12.48 -14.21 -4.88
CA SER A 111 -11.49 -15.28 -4.69
C SER A 111 -11.97 -16.35 -3.72
N THR A 112 -12.70 -15.94 -2.68
CA THR A 112 -13.28 -16.85 -1.71
C THR A 112 -14.39 -17.65 -2.33
N SER A 113 -15.34 -16.97 -2.98
CA SER A 113 -16.46 -17.63 -3.65
C SER A 113 -15.99 -18.61 -4.72
N PHE A 114 -15.01 -18.23 -5.54
CA PHE A 114 -14.41 -19.10 -6.53
C PHE A 114 -13.81 -20.35 -5.90
N SER A 115 -12.90 -20.18 -4.93
CA SER A 115 -12.21 -21.32 -4.34
C SER A 115 -13.14 -22.30 -3.63
N ASP A 116 -14.18 -21.81 -2.96
CA ASP A 116 -15.06 -22.65 -2.14
C ASP A 116 -16.05 -23.44 -3.01
N ILE A 117 -16.61 -22.80 -4.06
CA ILE A 117 -17.47 -23.47 -5.03
C ILE A 117 -16.67 -24.51 -5.82
N THR A 118 -15.49 -24.16 -6.33
CA THR A 118 -14.69 -25.14 -7.07
C THR A 118 -14.29 -26.33 -6.20
N LYS A 119 -14.10 -26.13 -4.89
CA LYS A 119 -13.78 -27.22 -3.97
C LYS A 119 -14.97 -28.18 -3.76
N GLU A 120 -16.18 -27.67 -3.53
CA GLU A 120 -17.41 -28.47 -3.41
C GLU A 120 -17.61 -29.37 -4.63
N TRP A 121 -17.47 -28.82 -5.84
CA TRP A 121 -17.71 -29.57 -7.09
C TRP A 121 -16.50 -30.36 -7.60
N SER A 122 -15.40 -30.44 -6.83
CA SER A 122 -14.20 -31.21 -7.21
C SER A 122 -14.29 -32.73 -6.96
N ASN A 123 -15.48 -33.26 -6.66
CA ASN A 123 -15.72 -34.69 -6.41
C ASN A 123 -14.84 -35.31 -5.29
N ALA A 124 -14.44 -34.50 -4.30
CA ALA A 124 -13.76 -35.02 -3.12
C ALA A 124 -14.74 -35.83 -2.27
N SER A 125 -14.59 -37.16 -2.27
CA SER A 125 -15.37 -38.05 -1.41
C SER A 125 -15.17 -37.64 0.06
N ASN A 126 -16.26 -37.24 0.72
CA ASN A 126 -16.33 -36.68 2.08
C ASN A 126 -16.21 -35.15 2.22
N PHE A 127 -16.45 -34.36 1.16
CA PHE A 127 -16.54 -32.91 1.32
C PHE A 127 -17.84 -32.49 2.02
N ASN A 128 -17.72 -31.73 3.10
CA ASN A 128 -18.84 -31.09 3.78
C ASN A 128 -18.60 -29.57 3.80
N LEU A 129 -19.41 -28.86 3.02
CA LEU A 129 -19.31 -27.41 2.85
C LEU A 129 -19.31 -26.64 4.17
N MET A 130 -20.12 -27.08 5.15
CA MET A 130 -20.26 -26.36 6.41
C MET A 130 -18.99 -26.45 7.26
N TYR A 131 -18.37 -27.64 7.36
CA TYR A 131 -17.08 -27.80 8.04
C TYR A 131 -15.99 -27.01 7.33
N TYR A 132 -15.97 -27.05 6.01
CA TYR A 132 -14.98 -26.34 5.22
C TYR A 132 -15.09 -24.80 5.34
N ILE A 133 -16.31 -24.24 5.36
CA ILE A 133 -16.55 -22.82 5.61
C ILE A 133 -16.06 -22.43 7.02
N ASN A 134 -16.33 -23.26 8.02
CA ASN A 134 -15.88 -23.02 9.39
C ASN A 134 -14.35 -23.03 9.49
N ASP A 135 -13.69 -24.03 8.89
CA ASP A 135 -12.22 -24.10 8.81
C ASP A 135 -11.65 -22.86 8.15
N ARG A 136 -12.30 -22.37 7.09
CA ARG A 136 -11.89 -21.15 6.38
C ARG A 136 -11.97 -19.91 7.27
N LEU A 137 -13.05 -19.74 8.03
CA LEU A 137 -13.20 -18.64 8.99
C LEU A 137 -12.12 -18.71 10.07
N ILE A 138 -11.89 -19.89 10.66
CA ILE A 138 -10.86 -20.10 11.69
C ILE A 138 -9.48 -19.78 11.14
N CYS A 139 -9.12 -20.31 9.97
CA CYS A 139 -7.84 -20.04 9.32
C CYS A 139 -7.64 -18.55 8.99
N THR A 140 -8.70 -17.87 8.55
CA THR A 140 -8.65 -16.43 8.25
C THR A 140 -8.48 -15.61 9.52
N LEU A 141 -9.14 -15.98 10.62
CA LEU A 141 -8.98 -15.35 11.93
C LEU A 141 -7.57 -15.54 12.49
N ILE A 142 -7.00 -16.74 12.36
CA ILE A 142 -5.62 -17.02 12.77
C ILE A 142 -4.65 -16.17 11.94
N GLY A 143 -4.81 -16.14 10.61
CA GLY A 143 -3.99 -15.32 9.73
C GLY A 143 -4.09 -13.83 10.07
N PHE A 144 -5.32 -13.34 10.30
CA PHE A 144 -5.57 -11.97 10.75
C PHE A 144 -4.87 -11.65 12.07
N ALA A 145 -5.06 -12.50 13.09
CA ALA A 145 -4.46 -12.30 14.41
C ALA A 145 -2.93 -12.30 14.35
N LEU A 146 -2.33 -13.18 13.54
CA LEU A 146 -0.88 -13.21 13.31
C LEU A 146 -0.38 -11.93 12.63
N CYS A 147 -1.04 -11.49 11.55
CA CYS A 147 -0.66 -10.27 10.85
C CYS A 147 -0.68 -9.06 11.79
N ILE A 148 -1.79 -8.87 12.54
CA ILE A 148 -1.93 -7.74 13.47
C ILE A 148 -0.92 -7.85 14.61
N SER A 149 -0.76 -9.02 15.21
CA SER A 149 0.14 -9.19 16.36
C SER A 149 1.59 -8.93 15.98
N ILE A 150 2.05 -9.46 14.84
CA ILE A 150 3.45 -9.30 14.44
C ILE A 150 3.72 -7.87 13.96
N GLU A 151 2.81 -7.27 13.18
CA GLU A 151 2.96 -5.87 12.77
C GLU A 151 2.94 -4.92 13.96
N TYR A 152 2.02 -5.12 14.91
CA TYR A 152 1.89 -4.21 16.04
C TYR A 152 3.01 -4.38 17.09
N PHE A 153 3.31 -5.62 17.48
CA PHE A 153 4.25 -5.87 18.59
C PHE A 153 5.70 -6.02 18.15
N TRP A 154 5.96 -6.59 16.98
CA TRP A 154 7.32 -6.87 16.52
C TRP A 154 7.83 -5.78 15.58
N PHE A 155 7.13 -5.52 14.47
CA PHE A 155 7.64 -4.66 13.40
C PHE A 155 7.33 -3.18 13.62
N GLY A 156 6.25 -2.85 14.33
CA GLY A 156 5.86 -1.47 14.65
C GLY A 156 6.86 -0.70 15.50
N ARG A 157 7.88 -1.37 16.07
CA ARG A 157 8.98 -0.72 16.81
C ARG A 157 10.09 -0.16 15.91
N GLN A 158 10.03 -0.38 14.59
CA GLN A 158 11.14 -0.09 13.69
C GLN A 158 10.95 1.21 12.88
N ASN A 159 9.84 1.95 13.10
CA ASN A 159 9.50 3.24 12.46
C ASN A 159 9.80 3.31 10.95
N LEU A 160 9.61 2.19 10.23
CA LEU A 160 9.97 2.09 8.81
C LEU A 160 9.15 3.05 7.95
N THR A 161 7.90 3.31 8.34
CA THR A 161 7.02 4.30 7.69
C THR A 161 7.62 5.71 7.76
N TYR A 162 8.14 6.09 8.93
CA TYR A 162 8.77 7.40 9.15
C TYR A 162 10.08 7.53 8.36
N LEU A 163 10.93 6.50 8.42
CA LEU A 163 12.20 6.48 7.68
C LEU A 163 11.97 6.57 6.16
N ASN A 164 10.95 5.88 5.63
CA ASN A 164 10.58 5.98 4.22
C ASN A 164 10.06 7.38 3.88
N ALA A 165 9.25 7.99 4.74
CA ALA A 165 8.78 9.36 4.55
C ALA A 165 9.95 10.37 4.52
N LEU A 166 10.96 10.20 5.38
CA LEU A 166 12.18 11.01 5.35
C LEU A 166 12.96 10.82 4.05
N GLN A 167 13.09 9.59 3.55
CA GLN A 167 13.79 9.31 2.29
C GLN A 167 13.08 9.93 1.08
N ILE A 168 11.74 9.80 1.01
CA ILE A 168 10.94 10.43 -0.05
C ILE A 168 11.04 11.96 0.03
N LYS A 169 10.98 12.53 1.23
CA LYS A 169 11.21 13.97 1.44
C LYS A 169 12.56 14.43 0.87
N ASN A 170 13.65 13.72 1.14
CA ASN A 170 14.98 14.09 0.63
C ASN A 170 15.04 14.02 -0.90
N ASN A 171 14.38 13.02 -1.51
CA ASN A 171 14.27 12.93 -2.96
C ASN A 171 13.46 14.09 -3.56
N ILE A 172 12.35 14.49 -2.92
CA ILE A 172 11.54 15.64 -3.31
C ILE A 172 12.39 16.91 -3.30
N LEU A 173 13.16 17.15 -2.23
CA LEU A 173 13.99 18.33 -2.11
C LEU A 173 15.05 18.40 -3.21
N LYS A 174 15.77 17.29 -3.44
CA LYS A 174 16.75 17.19 -4.53
C LYS A 174 16.14 17.41 -5.92
N ASN A 175 14.92 16.91 -6.14
CA ASN A 175 14.20 17.12 -7.40
C ASN A 175 13.71 18.57 -7.54
N MET A 176 13.34 19.23 -6.44
CA MET A 176 12.98 20.65 -6.44
C MET A 176 14.18 21.56 -6.73
N GLU A 177 15.35 21.30 -6.14
CA GLU A 177 16.57 22.04 -6.46
C GLU A 177 16.92 21.92 -7.96
N ARG A 178 16.78 20.73 -8.52
CA ARG A 178 16.95 20.50 -9.97
C ARG A 178 15.92 21.28 -10.79
N LEU A 179 14.65 21.26 -10.40
CA LEU A 179 13.57 21.99 -11.07
C LEU A 179 13.84 23.51 -11.03
N PHE A 180 14.25 24.02 -9.87
CA PHE A 180 14.57 25.43 -9.66
C PHE A 180 15.73 25.89 -10.55
N ASN A 181 16.81 25.11 -10.63
CA ASN A 181 17.95 25.42 -11.50
C ASN A 181 17.55 25.50 -12.99
N ILE A 182 16.62 24.64 -13.44
CA ILE A 182 16.11 24.67 -14.81
C ILE A 182 15.11 25.82 -15.03
N ALA A 183 14.29 26.15 -14.03
CA ALA A 183 13.36 27.28 -14.10
C ALA A 183 14.09 28.63 -14.20
N LYS A 184 15.25 28.75 -13.54
CA LYS A 184 16.14 29.94 -13.59
C LYS A 184 16.67 30.20 -15.01
N THR A 185 16.93 29.15 -15.80
CA THR A 185 17.44 29.28 -17.17
C THR A 185 16.35 29.57 -18.21
N GLY A 186 15.06 29.50 -17.84
CA GLY A 186 13.92 29.80 -18.73
C GLY A 186 13.79 28.84 -19.94
N THR A 187 14.46 27.68 -19.89
CA THR A 187 14.49 26.72 -20.99
C THR A 187 13.24 25.86 -21.01
N LYS A 188 12.34 26.09 -21.98
CA LYS A 188 11.22 25.18 -22.27
C LYS A 188 11.77 23.83 -22.71
N SER A 189 11.74 22.84 -21.81
CA SER A 189 12.24 21.51 -22.09
C SER A 189 11.27 20.44 -21.59
N ASN A 190 11.19 19.34 -22.33
CA ASN A 190 10.47 18.12 -21.88
C ASN A 190 10.96 17.64 -20.50
N LYS A 191 12.20 17.99 -20.11
CA LYS A 191 12.78 17.68 -18.80
C LYS A 191 12.03 18.37 -17.66
N ILE A 192 11.54 19.60 -17.82
CA ILE A 192 10.72 20.28 -16.80
C ILE A 192 9.45 19.48 -16.56
N PHE A 193 8.72 19.13 -17.62
CA PHE A 193 7.46 18.39 -17.50
C PHE A 193 7.66 17.02 -16.84
N GLN A 194 8.72 16.29 -17.20
CA GLN A 194 9.07 15.01 -16.57
C GLN A 194 9.39 15.18 -15.08
N LEU A 195 10.17 16.19 -14.70
CA LEU A 195 10.52 16.47 -13.31
C LEU A 195 9.29 16.89 -12.49
N THR A 196 8.42 17.76 -13.03
CA THR A 196 7.18 18.16 -12.37
C THR A 196 6.27 16.96 -12.12
N ASN A 197 6.09 16.07 -13.10
CA ASN A 197 5.30 14.85 -12.93
C ASN A 197 5.91 13.90 -11.87
N THR A 198 7.24 13.81 -11.81
CA THR A 198 7.93 13.00 -10.82
C THR A 198 7.74 13.57 -9.41
N LEU A 199 7.91 14.89 -9.27
CA LEU A 199 7.65 15.62 -8.02
C LEU A 199 6.21 15.45 -7.54
N LEU A 200 5.23 15.57 -8.44
CA LEU A 200 3.82 15.41 -8.09
C LEU A 200 3.52 13.99 -7.59
N LYS A 201 4.10 12.96 -8.23
CA LYS A 201 4.00 11.57 -7.75
C LYS A 201 4.64 11.40 -6.37
N ASP A 202 5.81 11.99 -6.14
CA ASP A 202 6.51 11.86 -4.85
C ASP A 202 5.78 12.63 -3.73
N ILE A 203 5.21 13.81 -4.01
CA ILE A 203 4.37 14.55 -3.07
C ILE A 203 3.11 13.76 -2.72
N LEU A 204 2.44 13.15 -3.71
CA LEU A 204 1.29 12.28 -3.46
C LEU A 204 1.65 11.08 -2.58
N LYS A 205 2.80 10.44 -2.84
CA LYS A 205 3.31 9.35 -1.98
C LYS A 205 3.59 9.85 -0.55
N LEU A 206 4.22 11.01 -0.41
CA LEU A 206 4.50 11.60 0.91
C LEU A 206 3.20 11.90 1.66
N ASN A 207 2.18 12.45 0.99
CA ASN A 207 0.85 12.67 1.58
C ASN A 207 0.25 11.37 2.13
N ASN A 208 0.30 10.29 1.35
CA ASN A 208 -0.19 8.98 1.80
C ASN A 208 0.59 8.47 3.02
N LEU A 209 1.92 8.62 3.03
CA LEU A 209 2.74 8.24 4.19
C LEU A 209 2.43 9.09 5.43
N ILE A 210 2.14 10.39 5.28
CA ILE A 210 1.72 11.24 6.41
C ILE A 210 0.39 10.75 6.99
N THR A 211 -0.57 10.37 6.13
CA THR A 211 -1.84 9.81 6.61
C THR A 211 -1.64 8.50 7.35
N ASP A 212 -0.70 7.68 6.89
CA ASP A 212 -0.33 6.43 7.53
C ASP A 212 0.37 6.66 8.88
N LEU A 213 1.31 7.60 8.96
CA LEU A 213 1.96 7.99 10.22
C LEU A 213 0.98 8.52 11.26
N LYS A 214 -0.05 9.26 10.85
CA LYS A 214 -1.11 9.71 11.78
C LYS A 214 -1.88 8.56 12.40
N SER A 215 -1.98 7.43 11.70
CA SER A 215 -2.63 6.22 12.21
C SER A 215 -1.73 5.41 13.15
N GLU A 216 -0.42 5.64 13.14
CA GLU A 216 0.54 5.01 14.03
C GLU A 216 0.62 5.77 15.37
N LYS A 217 0.20 5.12 16.47
CA LYS A 217 0.10 5.72 17.82
C LYS A 217 1.40 6.39 18.32
N ASN A 218 2.56 5.91 17.86
CA ASN A 218 3.87 6.39 18.32
C ASN A 218 4.45 7.53 17.47
N ALA A 219 3.79 7.91 16.36
CA ALA A 219 4.33 8.83 15.37
C ALA A 219 3.62 10.19 15.31
N GLN A 220 2.85 10.58 16.34
CA GLN A 220 2.11 11.85 16.31
C GLN A 220 3.03 13.07 16.16
N VAL A 221 4.13 13.14 16.91
CA VAL A 221 5.11 14.24 16.82
C VAL A 221 5.80 14.22 15.45
N GLU A 222 6.27 13.05 15.03
CA GLU A 222 6.90 12.82 13.72
C GLU A 222 5.97 13.21 12.55
N SER A 223 4.67 12.92 12.66
CA SER A 223 3.67 13.25 11.65
C SER A 223 3.45 14.76 11.52
N LEU A 224 3.51 15.50 12.63
CA LEU A 224 3.35 16.94 12.65
C LEU A 224 4.56 17.64 12.01
N GLU A 225 5.77 17.15 12.31
CA GLU A 225 7.01 17.64 11.70
C GLU A 225 6.99 17.43 10.18
N ILE A 226 6.68 16.22 9.72
CA ILE A 226 6.62 15.92 8.29
C ILE A 226 5.49 16.70 7.61
N GLN A 227 4.34 16.89 8.28
CA GLN A 227 3.25 17.71 7.74
C GLN A 227 3.66 19.17 7.55
N ASN A 228 4.31 19.79 8.55
CA ASN A 228 4.78 21.17 8.46
C ASN A 228 5.75 21.34 7.29
N ILE A 229 6.69 20.41 7.14
CA ILE A 229 7.66 20.41 6.04
C ILE A 229 6.95 20.22 4.69
N ASN A 230 5.98 19.32 4.60
CA ASN A 230 5.22 19.07 3.38
C ASN A 230 4.45 20.33 2.91
N THR A 231 3.88 21.11 3.83
CA THR A 231 3.25 22.39 3.45
C THR A 231 4.26 23.42 2.93
N ALA A 232 5.49 23.42 3.44
CA ALA A 232 6.55 24.29 2.94
C ALA A 232 7.02 23.84 1.54
N ILE A 233 7.16 22.52 1.35
CA ILE A 233 7.47 21.88 0.06
C ILE A 233 6.45 22.27 -1.02
N GLN A 234 5.16 22.20 -0.72
CA GLN A 234 4.10 22.56 -1.67
C GLN A 234 4.18 24.04 -2.07
N ARG A 235 4.35 24.94 -1.07
CA ARG A 235 4.52 26.38 -1.33
C ARG A 235 5.72 26.67 -2.23
N VAL A 236 6.86 26.03 -1.97
CA VAL A 236 8.07 26.21 -2.79
C VAL A 236 7.85 25.66 -4.21
N ALA A 237 7.19 24.51 -4.35
CA ALA A 237 6.89 23.93 -5.66
C ALA A 237 6.03 24.89 -6.51
N ASP A 238 4.99 25.49 -5.92
CA ASP A 238 4.13 26.47 -6.60
C ASP A 238 4.94 27.69 -7.05
N LYS A 239 5.82 28.22 -6.17
CA LYS A 239 6.71 29.34 -6.50
C LYS A 239 7.66 29.03 -7.65
N ILE A 240 8.24 27.82 -7.71
CA ILE A 240 9.13 27.42 -8.81
C ILE A 240 8.35 27.33 -10.13
N ILE A 241 7.11 26.84 -10.10
CA ILE A 241 6.23 26.81 -11.27
C ILE A 241 5.96 28.24 -11.75
N SER A 242 5.57 29.15 -10.85
CA SER A 242 5.36 30.57 -11.18
C SER A 242 6.61 31.23 -11.75
N LEU A 243 7.79 30.97 -11.15
CA LEU A 243 9.08 31.46 -11.64
C LEU A 243 9.31 31.02 -13.08
N ASN A 244 9.07 29.74 -13.40
CA ASN A 244 9.25 29.20 -14.75
C ASN A 244 8.34 29.88 -15.79
N TYR A 245 7.10 30.22 -15.43
CA TYR A 245 6.20 30.98 -16.30
C TYR A 245 6.71 32.41 -16.54
N LEU A 246 7.21 33.08 -15.50
CA LEU A 246 7.72 34.45 -15.58
C LEU A 246 9.03 34.53 -16.36
N THR A 247 9.98 33.63 -16.12
CA THR A 247 11.23 33.57 -16.89
C THR A 247 10.97 33.20 -18.35
N SER A 248 10.02 32.29 -18.62
CA SER A 248 9.64 31.93 -20.00
C SER A 248 8.95 33.07 -20.76
N SER A 249 8.21 33.94 -20.07
CA SER A 249 7.52 35.10 -20.66
C SER A 249 8.38 36.36 -20.71
N LYS A 250 9.59 36.34 -20.11
CA LYS A 250 10.50 37.50 -19.98
C LYS A 250 9.83 38.75 -19.40
N THR A 251 8.85 38.57 -18.51
CA THR A 251 8.12 39.67 -17.88
C THR A 251 8.70 40.01 -16.51
N ASN A 252 8.81 41.32 -16.20
CA ASN A 252 9.23 41.87 -14.89
C ASN A 252 10.49 41.24 -14.26
N LEU A 253 11.67 41.73 -14.67
CA LEU A 253 12.99 41.27 -14.19
C LEU A 253 13.15 41.38 -12.67
N SER A 254 12.62 42.44 -12.05
CA SER A 254 12.67 42.65 -10.60
C SER A 254 11.85 41.61 -9.83
N LEU A 255 10.70 41.21 -10.38
CA LEU A 255 9.83 40.20 -9.79
C LEU A 255 10.46 38.80 -9.88
N ILE A 256 11.14 38.51 -10.99
CA ILE A 256 11.94 37.28 -11.15
C ILE A 256 13.06 37.21 -10.11
N GLN A 257 13.82 38.31 -9.91
CA GLN A 257 14.90 38.37 -8.94
C GLN A 257 14.41 38.17 -7.50
N ASN A 258 13.31 38.82 -7.12
CA ASN A 258 12.71 38.69 -5.79
C ASN A 258 12.22 37.25 -5.52
N LEU A 259 11.50 36.64 -6.48
CA LEU A 259 11.05 35.25 -6.36
C LEU A 259 12.21 34.26 -6.29
N THR A 260 13.28 34.50 -7.04
CA THR A 260 14.47 33.64 -7.02
C THR A 260 15.11 33.63 -5.63
N LEU A 261 15.30 34.81 -5.02
CA LEU A 261 15.82 34.95 -3.65
C LEU A 261 14.90 34.32 -2.60
N GLU A 262 13.59 34.48 -2.75
CA GLU A 262 12.61 33.91 -1.83
C GLU A 262 12.65 32.37 -1.87
N ILE A 263 12.73 31.77 -3.06
CA ILE A 263 12.85 30.31 -3.23
C ILE A 263 14.19 29.80 -2.67
N GLU A 264 15.31 30.48 -2.91
CA GLU A 264 16.63 30.10 -2.38
C GLU A 264 16.65 30.12 -0.83
N ASN A 265 16.04 31.13 -0.22
CA ASN A 265 15.90 31.23 1.23
C ASN A 265 14.98 30.14 1.80
N GLU A 266 13.85 29.82 1.17
CA GLU A 266 12.95 28.78 1.66
C GLU A 266 13.55 27.37 1.48
N LEU A 267 14.22 27.09 0.36
CA LEU A 267 14.89 25.80 0.15
C LEU A 267 16.00 25.58 1.18
N SER A 268 16.79 26.60 1.49
CA SER A 268 17.85 26.52 2.51
C SER A 268 17.30 26.39 3.94
N GLN A 269 16.18 27.04 4.25
CA GLN A 269 15.50 26.83 5.54
C GLN A 269 14.92 25.41 5.68
N ILE A 270 14.38 24.86 4.59
CA ILE A 270 13.89 23.48 4.60
C ILE A 270 15.07 22.51 4.76
N SER A 271 16.19 22.72 4.05
CA SER A 271 17.36 21.83 4.12
C SER A 271 18.09 21.86 5.47
N THR A 272 18.09 23.00 6.17
CA THR A 272 18.72 23.16 7.50
C THR A 272 17.90 22.59 8.65
N LYS A 273 16.56 22.58 8.57
CA LYS A 273 15.68 21.87 9.52
C LYS A 273 15.76 20.34 9.42
N LEU A 274 16.69 19.84 8.62
CA LEU A 274 16.71 18.50 8.05
C LEU A 274 18.00 17.74 8.43
N SER A 275 19.02 18.46 8.94
CA SER A 275 20.26 17.93 9.54
C SER A 275 20.11 17.72 11.04
#